data_AF-A0A084WB14-F1
#
_entry.id   AF-A0A084WB14-F1
#
_cell.length_a   1.000
_cell.length_b   1.000
_cell.length_c   1.000
_cell.angle_alpha   90.00
_cell.angle_beta   90.00
_cell.angle_gamma   90.00
#
_symmetry.space_group_name_H-M   'P 1'
#
loop_
_entity.id
_entity.type
_entity.pdbx_description
1 polymer ?
#
loop_
_entity_poly.entity_id
_entity_poly.type
_entity_poly.pdbx_seq_one_letter_code
_entity_poly.pdbx_strand_id
1 'polypeptide(L)' 'MRFHMLQNAQMALDFLRYKKIKLVNIRAEDIVDGNPKLTLGLIWTIILHFQQKSIANMLTYSVM' A
#
# COMPACT_ATOMS: atom_id res chain seq x y z
N MET A 1 -13.34 -17.34 8.98
CA MET A 1 -13.89 -16.09 8.41
C MET A 1 -13.01 -14.86 8.69
N ARG A 2 -12.79 -14.36 9.91
CA ARG A 2 -11.84 -13.23 10.14
C ARG A 2 -10.36 -13.56 9.86
N PHE A 3 -9.96 -14.80 10.13
CA PHE A 3 -8.60 -15.28 9.88
C PHE A 3 -8.16 -15.15 8.41
N HIS A 4 -9.02 -15.51 7.46
CA HIS A 4 -8.71 -15.37 6.03
C HIS A 4 -8.58 -13.90 5.62
N MET A 5 -9.40 -13.02 6.19
CA MET A 5 -9.29 -11.57 5.94
C MET A 5 -7.94 -11.03 6.42
N LEU A 6 -7.50 -11.45 7.62
CA LEU A 6 -6.18 -11.07 8.16
C LEU A 6 -5.04 -11.56 7.28
N GLN A 7 -5.10 -12.81 6.79
CA GLN A 7 -4.08 -13.34 5.88
C GLN A 7 -4.04 -12.58 4.55
N ASN A 8 -5.20 -12.26 3.98
CA ASN A 8 -5.29 -11.48 2.74
C ASN A 8 -4.74 -10.06 2.92
N ALA A 9 -5.11 -9.39 4.01
CA ALA A 9 -4.60 -8.07 4.35
C ALA A 9 -3.08 -8.10 4.58
N GLN A 10 -2.58 -9.09 5.33
CA GLN A 10 -1.16 -9.26 5.59
C GLN A 10 -0.37 -9.48 4.29
N MET A 11 -0.86 -10.34 3.40
CA MET A 11 -0.24 -10.57 2.09
C MET A 11 -0.14 -9.29 1.26
N ALA A 12 -1.18 -8.45 1.27
CA ALA A 12 -1.16 -7.15 0.60
C ALA A 12 -0.11 -6.21 1.23
N LEU A 13 -0.05 -6.11 2.56
CA LEU A 13 0.95 -5.28 3.24
C LEU A 13 2.38 -5.77 2.98
N ASP A 14 2.61 -7.09 2.92
CA ASP A 14 3.92 -7.66 2.60
C ASP A 14 4.35 -7.38 1.17
N PHE A 15 3.43 -7.42 0.21
CA PHE A 15 3.70 -6.99 -1.16
C PHE A 15 4.15 -5.52 -1.23
N LEU A 16 3.49 -4.62 -0.50
CA LEU A 16 3.88 -3.21 -0.47
C LEU A 16 5.27 -3.02 0.15
N ARG A 17 5.61 -3.76 1.22
CA ARG A 17 6.97 -3.77 1.81
C ARG A 17 8.01 -4.30 0.83
N TYR A 18 7.69 -5.36 0.08
CA TYR A 18 8.55 -5.90 -0.97
C TYR A 18 8.85 -4.85 -2.06
N LYS A 19 7.84 -4.04 -2.43
CA LYS A 19 7.99 -2.87 -3.32
C LYS A 19 8.71 -1.67 -2.67
N LYS A 20 9.24 -1.83 -1.46
CA LYS A 20 9.94 -0.79 -0.65
C LYS A 20 9.05 0.40 -0.28
N ILE A 21 7.74 0.19 -0.19
CA ILE A 21 6.79 1.20 0.27
C ILE A 21 6.76 1.19 1.80
N LYS A 22 6.96 2.36 2.41
CA LYS A 22 6.97 2.51 3.87
C LYS A 22 5.54 2.54 4.42
N LEU A 23 5.19 1.56 5.24
CA LEU A 23 3.92 1.49 5.96
C LEU A 23 4.13 1.88 7.42
N VAL A 24 3.70 3.08 7.81
CA VAL A 24 3.89 3.59 9.17
C VAL A 24 2.66 3.29 10.00
N ASN A 25 2.81 2.43 11.02
CA ASN A 25 1.75 2.09 11.98
C ASN A 25 0.47 1.52 11.34
N ILE A 26 0.63 0.73 10.27
CA ILE A 26 -0.48 0.01 9.61
C ILE A 26 -0.24 -1.48 9.76
N ARG A 27 -1.18 -2.18 10.40
CA ARG A 27 -1.20 -3.62 10.57
C ARG A 27 -2.43 -4.24 9.89
N ALA A 28 -2.43 -5.55 9.72
CA ALA A 28 -3.54 -6.24 9.06
C ALA A 28 -4.84 -6.11 9.85
N GLU A 29 -4.76 -6.10 11.19
CA GLU A 29 -5.91 -5.94 12.08
C GLU A 29 -6.58 -4.57 11.88
N ASP A 30 -5.78 -3.51 11.72
CA ASP A 30 -6.29 -2.15 11.49
C ASP A 30 -7.15 -2.06 10.22
N ILE A 31 -6.82 -2.86 9.21
CA ILE A 31 -7.54 -2.90 7.93
C ILE A 31 -8.78 -3.80 8.03
N VAL A 32 -8.64 -4.98 8.62
CA VAL A 32 -9.74 -5.95 8.76
C VAL A 32 -10.82 -5.44 9.70
N ASP A 33 -10.44 -4.79 10.79
CA ASP A 33 -11.37 -4.23 11.78
C ASP A 33 -11.84 -2.82 11.38
N GLY A 34 -11.36 -2.28 10.24
CA GLY A 34 -11.92 -1.09 9.61
C GLY A 34 -11.54 0.24 10.27
N ASN A 35 -10.33 0.37 10.80
CA ASN A 35 -9.84 1.65 11.35
C ASN A 35 -9.84 2.71 10.23
N PRO A 36 -10.70 3.76 10.29
CA PRO A 36 -10.88 4.66 9.15
C PRO A 36 -9.61 5.45 8.82
N LYS A 37 -8.90 5.92 9.84
CA LYS A 37 -7.67 6.70 9.69
C LYS A 37 -6.57 5.89 9.01
N LEU A 38 -6.35 4.66 9.47
CA LEU A 38 -5.29 3.79 8.95
C LEU A 38 -5.65 3.21 7.58
N THR A 39 -6.93 2.93 7.34
CA THR A 39 -7.43 2.51 6.02
C THR A 39 -7.22 3.60 4.98
N LEU A 40 -7.62 4.85 5.28
CA LEU A 40 -7.37 5.98 4.39
C LEU A 40 -5.87 6.25 4.21
N GLY A 41 -5.07 6.13 5.27
CA GLY A 41 -3.61 6.25 5.20
C GLY A 41 -2.97 5.21 4.28
N LEU A 42 -3.46 3.96 4.30
CA LEU A 42 -3.01 2.89 3.42
C LEU A 42 -3.33 3.21 1.95
N ILE A 43 -4.59 3.56 1.65
CA ILE A 43 -5.03 3.89 0.29
C ILE A 43 -4.27 5.10 -0.25
N TRP A 44 -4.10 6.14 0.56
CA TRP A 44 -3.30 7.31 0.20
C TRP A 44 -1.85 6.94 -0.17
N THR A 45 -1.21 6.10 0.66
CA THR A 45 0.16 5.65 0.43
C THR A 45 0.29 4.87 -0.88
N ILE A 46 -0.69 4.03 -1.22
CA ILE A 46 -0.74 3.28 -2.48
C ILE A 46 -0.86 4.26 -3.66
N ILE A 47 -1.83 5.18 -3.63
CA ILE A 47 -2.05 6.16 -4.70
C ILE A 47 -0.77 6.96 -4.95
N LEU A 48 -0.20 7.54 -3.89
CA LEU A 48 0.98 8.39 -3.97
C LEU A 48 2.15 7.65 -4.62
N HIS A 49 2.47 6.44 -4.17
CA HIS A 49 3.62 5.70 -4.67
C HIS A 49 3.49 5.30 -6.15
N PHE A 50 2.32 4.77 -6.55
CA PHE A 50 2.15 4.27 -7.92
C PHE A 50 1.97 5.40 -8.94
N GLN A 51 1.32 6.51 -8.56
CA GLN A 51 1.22 7.69 -9.44
C GLN A 51 2.58 8.36 -9.64
N GLN A 52 3.34 8.59 -8.56
CA GLN A 52 4.68 9.18 -8.67
C GLN A 52 5.60 8.30 -9.52
N LYS A 53 5.57 6.98 -9.31
CA LYS A 53 6.37 6.05 -10.11
C LYS A 53 5.99 6.09 -11.60
N SER A 54 4.70 6.17 -11.92
CA SER A 54 4.25 6.27 -13.31
C SER A 54 4.79 7.53 -14.00
N ILE A 55 4.74 8.67 -13.32
CA ILE A 55 5.24 9.95 -13.85
C ILE A 55 6.76 9.89 -14.03
N ALA A 56 7.49 9.41 -13.02
CA ALA A 56 8.95 9.28 -13.08
C ALA A 56 9.40 8.37 -14.23
N ASN A 57 8.72 7.25 -14.44
CA ASN A 57 8.98 6.36 -15.56
C ASN A 57 8.74 7.05 -16.90
N MET A 58 7.61 7.77 -17.07
CA MET A 58 7.31 8.50 -18.31
C MET A 58 8.40 9.53 -18.65
N LEU A 59 8.87 10.28 -17.65
CA LEU A 59 9.96 11.25 -17.82
C LEU A 59 11.26 10.55 -18.24
N THR A 60 11.57 9.40 -17.65
CA THR A 60 12.78 8.62 -17.98
C THR A 60 12.77 8.12 -19.43
N TYR A 61 11.62 7.68 -19.94
CA TYR A 61 11.49 7.23 -21.34
C TYR A 61 11.45 8.39 -22.35
N SER A 62 11.02 9.58 -21.94
CA SER A 62 11.00 10.76 -22.82
C SER A 62 12.38 11.39 -23.02
N VAL A 63 13.37 11.06 -22.18
CA VAL A 63 14.74 11.61 -22.25
C VAL A 63 15.78 10.61 -22.76
N MET A 64 15.35 9.37 -23.07
CA MET A 64 16.12 8.36 -23.82
C MET A 64 15.76 8.39 -25.30
#